data_AF-A0A8H7N0P6-F1
#
_entry.id   AF-A0A8H7N0P6-F1
#
_cell.length_a   1.000
_cell.length_b   1.000
_cell.length_c   1.000
_cell.angle_alpha   90.00
_cell.angle_beta   90.00
_cell.angle_gamma   90.00
#
_symmetry.space_group_name_H-M   'P 1'
#
loop_
_entity.id
_entity.type
_entity.pdbx_description
1 polymer ?
#
loop_
_entity_poly.entity_id
_entity_poly.type
_entity_poly.pdbx_seq_one_letter_code
_entity_poly.pdbx_strand_id
1 'polypeptide(L)'
;MVAWAQRSVVQTAWREIAAEHGLRNPNLSEINRTFGFADAAVLTAWPCVSTNTKIRENGFFGSVDSTQSILKIFDEYVEIKMAPKV
;
A
#
# COMPACT_ATOMS: atom_id res chain seq x y z
N MET A 1 9.13 -14.75 -5.16
CA MET A 1 8.92 -14.02 -3.89
C MET A 1 7.47 -14.08 -3.44
N VAL A 2 6.48 -13.82 -4.30
CA VAL A 2 5.06 -13.73 -3.89
C VAL A 2 4.27 -15.05 -3.77
N ALA A 3 4.91 -16.22 -3.92
CA ALA A 3 4.21 -17.52 -3.94
C ALA A 3 3.48 -17.84 -2.61
N TRP A 4 3.93 -17.26 -1.49
CA TRP A 4 3.26 -17.41 -0.21
C TRP A 4 1.83 -16.87 -0.23
N ALA A 5 1.58 -15.77 -0.94
CA ALA A 5 0.27 -15.12 -1.01
C ALA A 5 -0.73 -15.94 -1.84
N GLN A 6 -0.26 -16.83 -2.72
CA GLN A 6 -1.12 -17.71 -3.52
C GLN A 6 -1.61 -18.95 -2.74
N ARG A 7 -1.05 -19.23 -1.56
CA ARG A 7 -1.42 -20.40 -0.77
C ARG A 7 -2.88 -20.31 -0.35
N SER A 8 -3.59 -21.44 -0.41
CA SER A 8 -5.02 -21.53 -0.08
C SER A 8 -5.35 -21.01 1.32
N VAL A 9 -4.46 -21.26 2.29
CA VAL A 9 -4.58 -20.75 3.66
C VAL A 9 -4.58 -19.23 3.72
N VAL A 10 -3.72 -18.55 2.95
CA VAL A 10 -3.62 -17.08 2.93
C VAL A 10 -4.84 -16.47 2.25
N GLN A 11 -5.27 -17.06 1.13
CA GLN A 11 -6.47 -16.62 0.41
C GLN A 11 -7.74 -16.80 1.25
N THR A 12 -7.80 -17.86 2.05
CA THR A 12 -8.94 -18.12 2.94
C THR A 12 -8.93 -17.17 4.12
N ALA A 13 -7.79 -16.99 4.78
CA ALA A 13 -7.65 -16.02 5.86
C ALA A 13 -8.03 -14.59 5.43
N TRP A 14 -7.62 -14.15 4.24
CA TRP A 14 -8.02 -12.83 3.73
C TRP A 14 -9.52 -12.71 3.50
N ARG A 15 -10.17 -13.76 2.96
CA ARG A 15 -11.63 -13.78 2.78
C ARG A 15 -12.37 -13.73 4.11
N GLU A 16 -11.88 -14.42 5.12
CA GLU A 16 -12.46 -14.40 6.47
C GLU A 16 -12.37 -13.00 7.10
N ILE A 17 -11.19 -12.38 7.06
CA ILE A 17 -10.96 -11.00 7.53
C ILE A 17 -11.85 -10.02 6.76
N ALA A 18 -11.93 -10.18 5.43
CA ALA A 18 -12.74 -9.31 4.59
C ALA A 18 -14.24 -9.42 4.92
N ALA A 19 -14.74 -10.63 5.19
CA ALA A 19 -16.11 -10.85 5.59
C ALA A 19 -16.40 -10.26 6.99
N GLU A 20 -15.50 -10.48 7.95
CA GLU A 20 -15.64 -9.99 9.33
C GLU A 20 -15.70 -8.46 9.38
N HIS A 21 -14.84 -7.77 8.63
CA HIS A 21 -14.73 -6.32 8.65
C HIS A 21 -15.58 -5.60 7.57
N GLY A 22 -16.29 -6.37 6.72
CA GLY A 22 -17.08 -5.84 5.61
C GLY A 22 -16.22 -5.09 4.59
N LEU A 23 -15.06 -5.65 4.23
CA LEU A 23 -14.14 -5.05 3.27
C LEU A 23 -14.68 -5.12 1.85
N ARG A 24 -14.40 -4.09 1.05
CA ARG A 24 -14.87 -3.96 -0.33
C ARG A 24 -14.26 -5.00 -1.26
N ASN A 25 -13.01 -5.42 -1.01
CA ASN A 25 -12.33 -6.42 -1.82
C ASN A 25 -12.03 -7.70 -1.02
N PRO A 26 -12.85 -8.75 -1.16
CA PRO A 26 -12.65 -9.99 -0.42
C PRO A 26 -11.56 -10.89 -0.99
N ASN A 27 -11.01 -10.58 -2.17
CA ASN A 27 -10.05 -11.45 -2.84
C ASN A 27 -8.70 -10.74 -3.01
N LEU A 28 -7.61 -11.46 -2.73
CA LEU A 28 -6.26 -11.01 -3.09
C LEU A 28 -6.05 -11.21 -4.59
N SER A 29 -6.47 -10.22 -5.39
CA SER A 29 -6.21 -10.15 -6.83
C SER A 29 -4.84 -9.54 -7.13
N GLU A 30 -4.35 -9.75 -8.36
CA GLU A 30 -3.13 -9.08 -8.86
C GLU A 30 -1.88 -9.30 -7.98
N ILE A 31 -1.76 -10.47 -7.33
CA ILE A 31 -0.73 -10.80 -6.32
C ILE A 31 0.69 -10.44 -6.79
N ASN A 32 1.06 -10.80 -8.02
CA ASN A 32 2.38 -10.50 -8.58
C ASN A 32 2.63 -9.00 -8.72
N ARG A 33 1.61 -8.24 -9.15
CA ARG A 33 1.71 -6.80 -9.32
C ARG A 33 1.77 -6.09 -7.98
N THR A 34 0.90 -6.45 -7.03
CA THR A 34 0.80 -5.78 -5.73
C THR A 34 1.98 -6.13 -4.83
N PHE A 35 2.17 -7.41 -4.53
CA PHE A 35 3.24 -7.83 -3.60
C PHE A 35 4.61 -7.79 -4.25
N GLY A 36 4.72 -8.01 -5.56
CA GLY A 36 6.01 -7.89 -6.25
C GLY A 36 6.52 -6.44 -6.25
N PHE A 37 5.63 -5.47 -6.44
CA PHE A 37 5.98 -4.06 -6.32
C PHE A 37 6.31 -3.68 -4.86
N ALA A 38 5.52 -4.15 -3.89
CA ALA A 38 5.78 -3.91 -2.47
C ALA A 38 7.13 -4.50 -2.02
N ASP A 39 7.44 -5.74 -2.42
CA ASP A 39 8.72 -6.39 -2.17
C ASP A 39 9.86 -5.54 -2.74
N ALA A 40 9.73 -5.05 -3.99
CA ALA A 40 10.74 -4.19 -4.58
C ALA A 40 10.90 -2.87 -3.81
N ALA A 41 9.79 -2.21 -3.45
CA ALA A 41 9.82 -0.92 -2.75
C ALA A 41 10.44 -1.02 -1.34
N VAL A 42 10.21 -2.13 -0.63
CA VAL A 42 10.66 -2.32 0.76
C VAL A 42 12.04 -2.96 0.85
N LEU A 43 12.36 -3.91 -0.03
CA LEU A 43 13.61 -4.68 0.02
C LEU A 43 14.75 -4.04 -0.77
N THR A 44 14.48 -2.96 -1.53
CA THR A 44 15.57 -2.21 -2.19
C THR A 44 16.47 -1.58 -1.13
N ALA A 45 17.73 -1.96 -1.13
CA ALA A 45 18.72 -1.54 -0.13
C ALA A 45 19.08 -0.04 -0.19
N TRP A 46 18.73 0.64 -1.29
CA TRP A 46 19.11 2.02 -1.56
C TRP A 46 17.86 2.89 -1.76
N PRO A 47 17.79 4.07 -1.12
CA PRO A 47 16.67 4.95 -1.33
C PRO A 47 16.72 5.57 -2.74
N CYS A 48 15.61 5.48 -3.47
CA CYS A 48 15.44 6.17 -4.74
C CYS A 48 15.01 7.62 -4.50
N VAL A 49 15.98 8.52 -4.32
CA VAL A 49 15.72 9.94 -4.02
C VAL A 49 15.83 10.79 -5.29
N SER A 50 14.82 11.63 -5.53
CA SER A 50 14.78 12.61 -6.62
C SER A 50 14.85 14.04 -6.06
N THR A 51 15.47 14.96 -6.81
CA THR A 51 15.47 16.39 -6.47
C THR A 51 14.20 17.10 -6.93
N ASN A 52 13.72 18.05 -6.14
CA ASN A 52 12.61 18.94 -6.47
C ASN A 52 13.06 20.35 -6.93
N THR A 53 14.37 20.57 -7.13
CA THR A 53 14.92 21.91 -7.46
C THR A 53 14.21 22.53 -8.67
N LYS A 54 14.15 21.82 -9.81
CA LYS A 54 13.52 22.33 -11.04
C LYS A 54 12.06 22.72 -10.83
N ILE A 55 11.30 21.94 -10.06
CA ILE A 55 9.88 22.20 -9.84
C ILE A 55 9.70 23.44 -8.95
N ARG A 56 10.58 23.63 -7.97
CA ARG A 56 10.61 24.83 -7.12
C ARG A 56 11.01 26.08 -7.89
N GLU A 57 12.00 25.98 -8.77
CA GLU A 57 12.39 27.09 -9.68
C GLU A 57 11.25 27.51 -10.61
N ASN A 58 10.37 26.58 -10.98
CA ASN A 58 9.17 26.85 -11.79
C ASN A 58 7.94 27.25 -10.97
N GLY A 59 8.11 27.61 -9.69
CA GLY A 59 7.06 28.22 -8.88
C GLY A 59 6.17 27.27 -8.07
N PHE A 60 6.46 25.97 -8.02
CA PHE A 60 5.75 25.05 -7.13
C PHE A 60 6.52 24.83 -5.82
N PHE A 61 5.93 25.27 -4.71
CA PHE A 61 6.56 25.23 -3.38
C PHE A 61 5.87 24.25 -2.42
N GLY A 62 4.86 23.51 -2.89
CA GLY A 62 4.16 22.51 -2.08
C GLY A 62 5.10 21.43 -1.55
N SER A 63 4.85 21.01 -0.31
CA SER A 63 5.54 19.88 0.31
C SER A 63 4.62 19.20 1.32
N VAL A 64 4.93 17.96 1.66
CA VAL A 64 4.19 17.18 2.64
C VAL A 64 5.19 16.45 3.54
N ASP A 65 4.83 16.28 4.81
CA ASP A 65 5.48 15.31 5.68
C ASP A 65 5.07 13.90 5.22
N SER A 66 6.03 13.12 4.72
CA SER A 66 5.75 11.80 4.16
C SER A 66 5.18 10.83 5.19
N THR A 67 5.57 10.93 6.46
CA THR A 67 5.05 10.08 7.53
C THR A 67 3.58 10.38 7.78
N GLN A 68 3.23 11.66 7.94
CA GLN A 68 1.84 12.07 8.12
C GLN A 68 0.99 11.71 6.90
N SER A 69 1.55 11.88 5.69
CA SER A 69 0.85 11.51 4.45
C SER A 69 0.53 10.01 4.40
N ILE A 70 1.46 9.14 4.78
CA ILE A 70 1.24 7.68 4.77
C ILE A 70 0.20 7.27 5.82
N LEU A 71 0.30 7.81 7.03
CA LEU A 71 -0.66 7.50 8.10
C LEU A 71 -2.08 7.93 7.72
N LYS A 72 -2.24 9.13 7.15
CA LYS A 72 -3.54 9.61 6.66
C LYS A 72 -4.14 8.66 5.61
N ILE A 73 -3.33 8.10 4.72
CA ILE A 73 -3.81 7.15 3.71
C ILE A 73 -4.32 5.86 4.37
N PHE A 74 -3.68 5.37 5.44
CA PHE A 74 -4.19 4.21 6.17
C PHE A 74 -5.56 4.48 6.78
N ASP A 75 -5.75 5.66 7.38
CA ASP A 75 -7.05 6.07 7.93
C ASP A 75 -8.12 6.14 6.83
N GLU A 76 -7.81 6.81 5.70
CA GLU A 76 -8.71 6.91 4.56
C GLU A 76 -9.06 5.53 3.98
N TYR A 77 -8.12 4.57 3.97
CA TYR A 77 -8.36 3.20 3.51
C TYR A 77 -9.33 2.43 4.42
N VAL A 78 -9.28 2.69 5.74
CA VAL A 78 -10.23 2.13 6.70
C VAL A 78 -11.61 2.73 6.47
N GLU A 79 -11.71 4.04 6.26
CA GLU A 79 -12.97 4.74 5.99
C GLU A 79 -13.69 4.18 4.75
N ILE A 80 -12.95 3.92 3.67
CA ILE A 80 -13.50 3.38 2.42
C ILE A 80 -13.58 1.84 2.38
N LYS A 81 -13.38 1.16 3.51
CA LYS A 81 -13.45 -0.31 3.65
C LYS A 81 -12.47 -1.06 2.75
N MET A 82 -11.30 -0.49 2.47
CA MET A 82 -10.21 -1.15 1.74
C MET A 82 -9.22 -1.84 2.68
N ALA A 83 -9.15 -1.43 3.94
CA ALA A 83 -8.35 -2.06 4.99
C ALA A 83 -9.20 -2.27 6.26
N PRO A 84 -8.92 -3.30 7.07
CA PRO A 84 -9.55 -3.47 8.37
C PRO A 84 -9.04 -2.41 9.34
N LYS A 85 -9.90 -2.02 10.30
CA LYS A 85 -9.48 -1.18 11.43
C LYS A 85 -8.68 -2.06 12.40
N VAL A 86 -7.47 -1.63 12.72
CA VAL A 86 -6.62 -2.19 13.79
C VAL A 86 -6.89 -1.55 15.13
#